data_AF-A0A7C2ILR5-F1
#
_entry.id   AF-A0A7C2ILR5-F1
#
_cell.length_a   1.000
_cell.length_b   1.000
_cell.length_c   1.000
_cell.angle_alpha   90.00
_cell.angle_beta   90.00
_cell.angle_gamma   90.00
#
_symmetry.space_group_name_H-M   'P 1'
#
loop_
_entity.id
_entity.type
_entity.pdbx_description
1 polymer ?
#
loop_
_entity_poly.entity_id
_entity_poly.type
_entity_poly.pdbx_seq_one_letter_code
_entity_poly.pdbx_strand_id
1 'polypeptide(L)' 'MSVLVVPEHTGGAWHRQSWEALAAAQQLGLALGLPVSAAVLGRNSAV' A
#
# COMPACT_ATOMS: atom_id res chain seq x y z
N MET A 1 -6.91 6.03 -15.13
CA MET A 1 -7.18 6.29 -13.70
C MET A 1 -6.68 5.08 -12.91
N SER A 2 -6.20 5.24 -11.67
CA SER A 2 -5.69 4.14 -10.84
C SER A 2 -5.95 4.39 -9.35
N VAL A 3 -5.83 3.34 -8.55
CA VAL A 3 -5.89 3.40 -7.08
C VAL A 3 -4.46 3.33 -6.54
N LEU A 4 -4.03 4.36 -5.80
CA LEU A 4 -2.72 4.39 -5.16
C LEU A 4 -2.86 4.19 -3.65
N VAL A 5 -2.11 3.26 -3.10
CA VAL A 5 -1.93 3.08 -1.65
C VAL A 5 -0.53 3.51 -1.26
N VAL A 6 -0.42 4.31 -0.21
CA VAL A 6 0.87 4.67 0.39
C VAL A 6 0.93 4.00 1.77
N PRO A 7 1.40 2.75 1.84
CA PRO A 7 1.49 2.04 3.12
C PRO A 7 2.64 2.60 3.96
N GLU A 8 2.42 2.69 5.26
CA GLU A 8 3.38 3.20 6.23
C GLU A 8 4.07 2.07 6.99
N HIS A 9 5.36 2.23 7.26
CA HIS A 9 6.15 1.35 8.13
C HIS A 9 7.13 2.17 8.97
N THR A 10 7.48 1.66 10.15
CA THR A 10 8.48 2.27 11.04
C THR A 10 9.52 1.22 11.40
N GLY A 11 10.81 1.51 11.15
CA GLY A 11 11.90 0.58 11.46
C GLY A 11 11.77 -0.79 10.78
N GLY A 12 11.19 -0.85 9.57
CA GLY A 12 10.91 -2.09 8.85
C GLY A 12 9.66 -2.86 9.31
N ALA A 13 9.00 -2.41 10.39
CA ALA A 13 7.73 -2.98 10.84
C ALA A 13 6.54 -2.28 10.18
N TRP A 14 5.66 -3.07 9.56
CA TRP A 14 4.44 -2.56 8.93
C TRP A 14 3.34 -2.31 9.94
N HIS A 15 2.66 -1.18 9.79
CA HIS A 15 1.44 -0.91 10.55
C HIS A 15 0.30 -1.78 10.04
N ARG A 16 -0.52 -2.31 10.95
CA ARG A 16 -1.71 -3.10 10.58
C ARG A 16 -2.62 -2.34 9.61
N GLN A 17 -2.80 -1.04 9.85
CA GLN A 17 -3.61 -0.17 8.99
C GLN A 17 -3.09 -0.11 7.54
N SER A 18 -1.78 -0.23 7.32
CA SER A 18 -1.19 -0.28 5.97
C SER A 18 -1.65 -1.51 5.18
N TRP A 19 -1.82 -2.66 5.85
CA TRP A 19 -2.36 -3.87 5.25
C TRP A 19 -3.85 -3.77 4.99
N GLU A 20 -4.60 -3.18 5.94
CA GLU A 20 -6.04 -2.94 5.77
C GLU A 20 -6.31 -1.97 4.60
N ALA A 21 -5.49 -0.92 4.46
CA ALA A 21 -5.56 0.02 3.35
C ALA A 21 -5.26 -0.67 2.00
N LEU A 22 -4.28 -1.58 1.96
CA LEU A 22 -3.99 -2.36 0.75
C LEU A 22 -5.16 -3.26 0.37
N ALA A 23 -5.76 -3.96 1.34
CA ALA A 23 -6.92 -4.82 1.11
C ALA A 23 -8.14 -4.02 0.62
N ALA A 24 -8.41 -2.86 1.22
CA ALA A 24 -9.49 -1.97 0.78
C ALA A 24 -9.26 -1.47 -0.65
N ALA A 25 -8.03 -1.10 -1.00
CA ALA A 25 -7.70 -0.67 -2.35
C ALA A 25 -7.84 -1.77 -3.40
N GLN A 26 -7.53 -3.02 -3.06
CA GLN A 26 -7.79 -4.17 -3.93
C GLN A 26 -9.29 -4.33 -4.22
N GLN A 27 -10.13 -4.26 -3.19
CA GLN A 27 -11.58 -4.33 -3.36
C GLN A 27 -12.11 -3.16 -4.20
N LEU A 28 -11.59 -1.95 -3.97
CA LEU A 28 -11.97 -0.75 -4.71
C LEU A 28 -11.52 -0.83 -6.17
N GLY A 29 -10.30 -1.28 -6.45
CA GLY A 29 -9.79 -1.47 -7.80
C GLY A 29 -10.61 -2.49 -8.59
N LEU A 30 -10.98 -3.61 -7.95
CA LEU A 30 -11.89 -4.60 -8.54
C LEU A 30 -13.26 -4.00 -8.86
N ALA A 31 -13.86 -3.26 -7.92
CA ALA A 31 -15.18 -2.66 -8.10
C ALA A 31 -15.21 -1.60 -9.22
N LEU A 32 -14.11 -0.87 -9.42
CA LEU A 32 -14.00 0.19 -10.42
C LEU A 32 -13.36 -0.27 -11.74
N GLY A 33 -12.88 -1.50 -11.83
CA GLY A 33 -12.09 -1.97 -12.99
C GLY A 33 -10.78 -1.19 -13.17
N LEU A 34 -10.18 -0.72 -12.08
CA LEU A 34 -8.96 0.11 -12.10
C LEU A 34 -7.77 -0.65 -11.54
N PRO A 35 -6.56 -0.42 -12.07
CA PRO A 35 -5.34 -0.98 -11.51
C PRO A 35 -5.05 -0.40 -10.12
N VAL A 36 -4.48 -1.24 -9.25
CA VAL A 36 -4.04 -0.86 -7.90
C VAL A 36 -2.52 -0.86 -7.86
N SER A 37 -1.93 0.18 -7.27
CA SER A 37 -0.49 0.32 -7.07
C SER A 37 -0.19 0.70 -5.63
N ALA A 38 0.92 0.19 -5.08
CA ALA A 38 1.40 0.56 -3.75
C ALA A 38 2.75 1.25 -3.86
N ALA A 39 2.89 2.43 -3.25
CA ALA A 39 4.15 3.17 -3.19
C ALA A 39 4.72 3.10 -1.77
N VAL A 40 5.80 2.32 -1.62
CA VAL A 40 6.51 2.16 -0.33
C VAL A 40 7.63 3.18 -0.26
N LEU A 41 7.57 4.09 0.71
CA LEU A 41 8.65 5.05 0.97
C LEU A 41 9.62 4.48 2.00
N GLY A 42 10.87 4.28 1.58
CA GLY A 42 11.94 3.88 2.48
C GLY A 42 13.30 3.95 1.79
N ARG A 43 14.35 4.19 2.57
CA ARG A 43 15.71 3.87 2.13
C ARG A 43 15.95 2.41 2.48
N ASN A 44 16.43 1.62 1.54
CA ASN A 44 16.97 0.29 1.85
C ASN A 44 18.26 0.49 2.67
N SER A 45 18.12 0.75 3.96
CA SER A 45 19.26 0.67 4.88
C SER A 45 19.51 -0.80 5.16
N ALA A 46 20.10 -1.48 4.17
CA ALA A 46 20.84 -2.69 4.43
C ALA A 46 22.03 -2.30 5.34
N VAL A 47 21.83 -2.46 6.64
CA VAL A 47 22.88 -2.53 7.67
C VAL A 47 22.58 -3.72 8.56
#